data_AF-A0A354Y1D9-F1
#
_entry.id   AF-A0A354Y1D9-F1
#
_cell.length_a   1.000
_cell.length_b   1.000
_cell.length_c   1.000
_cell.angle_alpha   90.00
_cell.angle_beta   90.00
_cell.angle_gamma   90.00
#
_symmetry.space_group_name_H-M   'P 1'
#
loop_
_entity.id
_entity.type
_entity.pdbx_description
1 polymer ?
#
loop_
_entity_poly.entity_id
_entity_poly.type
_entity_poly.pdbx_seq_one_letter_code
_entity_poly.pdbx_strand_id
1 'polypeptide(L)'
;FSVYWLAGNHDKRFKAFLSHAGIFNLEAQYLETEEMWFANWDMGGPYWDKLNAVAQKTYATSPHRFVDKWDTPIMITHGELDYRILASQGMMAFNAAQLRGIPSRMLIFPDENHWISKPQNGI
;
A
#
# COMPACT_ATOMS: atom_id res chain seq x y z
N PHE A 1 -0.79 -3.54 -1.87
CA PHE A 1 0.41 -4.32 -1.50
C PHE A 1 1.36 -4.49 -2.68
N SER A 2 1.01 -5.30 -3.69
CA SER A 2 1.95 -5.77 -4.73
C SER A 2 2.64 -4.66 -5.53
N VAL A 3 1.92 -3.63 -5.93
CA VAL A 3 2.48 -2.52 -6.74
C VAL A 3 3.56 -1.76 -5.98
N TYR A 4 3.32 -1.43 -4.71
CA TYR A 4 4.31 -0.73 -3.89
C TYR A 4 5.54 -1.59 -3.60
N TRP A 5 5.37 -2.91 -3.43
CA TRP A 5 6.52 -3.79 -3.29
C TRP A 5 7.33 -3.87 -4.58
N LEU A 6 6.65 -4.03 -5.73
CA LEU A 6 7.29 -4.05 -7.04
C LEU A 6 8.03 -2.75 -7.35
N ALA A 7 7.52 -1.60 -6.92
CA ALA A 7 8.18 -0.31 -7.12
C ALA A 7 9.62 -0.27 -6.55
N GLY A 8 9.94 -1.09 -5.55
CA GLY A 8 11.32 -1.25 -5.03
C GLY A 8 12.03 -2.54 -5.43
N ASN A 9 11.38 -3.45 -6.17
CA ASN A 9 11.86 -4.82 -6.42
C ASN A 9 11.59 -5.33 -7.85
N HIS A 10 11.58 -4.43 -8.85
CA HIS A 10 11.22 -4.78 -10.22
C HIS A 10 12.37 -4.78 -11.23
N ASP A 11 13.59 -4.43 -10.84
CA ASP A 11 14.78 -4.45 -11.71
C ASP A 11 14.55 -3.81 -13.09
N LYS A 12 14.02 -2.57 -13.11
CA LYS A 12 13.74 -1.79 -14.34
C LYS A 12 12.74 -2.44 -15.32
N ARG A 13 11.98 -3.45 -14.87
CA ARG A 13 11.00 -4.16 -15.71
C ARG A 13 9.78 -3.34 -16.12
N PHE A 14 9.40 -2.33 -15.34
CA PHE A 14 8.20 -1.53 -15.56
C PHE A 14 8.60 -0.08 -15.84
N LYS A 15 7.79 0.60 -16.66
CA LYS A 15 7.99 2.02 -17.01
C LYS A 15 7.07 2.97 -16.24
N ALA A 16 6.01 2.44 -15.65
CA ALA A 16 5.09 3.16 -14.78
C ALA A 16 4.33 2.16 -13.90
N PHE A 17 3.80 2.65 -12.79
CA PHE A 17 2.94 1.91 -11.88
C PHE A 17 1.60 2.61 -11.68
N LEU A 18 0.54 1.83 -11.50
CA LEU A 18 -0.75 2.28 -10.99
C LEU A 18 -1.10 1.43 -9.77
N SER A 19 -1.23 2.06 -8.61
CA SER A 19 -1.65 1.42 -7.37
C SER A 19 -3.05 1.88 -6.99
N HIS A 20 -3.94 0.93 -6.78
CA HIS A 20 -5.29 1.17 -6.28
C HIS A 20 -5.43 0.51 -4.91
N ALA A 21 -5.95 1.26 -3.92
CA ALA A 21 -6.26 0.77 -2.58
C ALA A 21 -5.15 -0.11 -1.97
N GLY A 22 -3.91 0.36 -2.06
CA GLY A 22 -2.73 -0.46 -1.78
C GLY A 22 -2.27 -0.39 -0.32
N ILE A 23 -1.98 -1.54 0.31
CA ILE A 23 -1.19 -1.60 1.55
C ILE A 23 0.28 -1.20 1.28
N PHE A 24 0.78 -0.18 1.98
CA PHE A 24 2.17 0.35 1.85
C PHE A 24 3.03 0.03 3.07
N ASN A 25 2.51 0.26 4.27
CA ASN A 25 3.14 -0.09 5.54
C ASN A 25 2.30 -1.19 6.21
N LEU A 26 2.87 -2.40 6.28
CA LEU A 26 2.20 -3.58 6.83
C LEU A 26 2.02 -3.47 8.35
N GLU A 27 2.98 -2.85 9.07
CA GLU A 27 2.88 -2.69 10.53
C GLU A 27 1.74 -1.73 10.88
N ALA A 28 1.61 -0.64 10.13
CA ALA A 28 0.47 0.28 10.25
C ALA A 28 -0.84 -0.41 9.86
N GLN A 29 -0.87 -1.12 8.72
CA GLN A 29 -2.06 -1.85 8.26
C GLN A 29 -2.62 -2.80 9.31
N TYR A 30 -1.77 -3.51 10.04
CA TYR A 30 -2.20 -4.44 11.08
C TYR A 30 -2.98 -3.75 12.21
N LEU A 31 -2.67 -2.48 12.50
CA LEU A 31 -3.31 -1.70 13.56
C LEU A 31 -4.46 -0.82 13.05
N GLU A 32 -4.56 -0.62 11.74
CA GLU A 32 -5.54 0.27 11.11
C GLU A 32 -6.74 -0.46 10.51
N THR A 33 -6.57 -1.72 10.10
CA THR A 33 -7.58 -2.46 9.35
C THR A 33 -8.75 -2.96 10.20
N GLU A 34 -9.95 -2.92 9.64
CA GLU A 34 -11.10 -3.68 10.17
C GLU A 34 -11.02 -5.18 9.81
N GLU A 35 -10.26 -5.54 8.77
CA GLU A 35 -10.18 -6.89 8.22
C GLU A 35 -9.20 -7.81 9.01
N MET A 36 -9.41 -7.90 10.33
CA MET A 36 -8.52 -8.61 11.25
C MET A 36 -8.32 -10.10 10.95
N TRP A 37 -9.25 -10.73 10.23
CA TRP A 37 -9.07 -12.12 9.81
C TRP A 37 -7.82 -12.26 8.92
N PHE A 38 -7.68 -11.43 7.88
CA PHE A 38 -6.52 -11.47 6.99
C PHE A 38 -5.23 -11.06 7.71
N ALA A 39 -5.31 -10.05 8.59
CA ALA A 39 -4.17 -9.64 9.41
C ALA A 39 -3.64 -10.80 10.29
N ASN A 40 -4.53 -11.57 10.89
CA ASN A 40 -4.14 -12.70 11.75
C ASN A 40 -3.69 -13.93 10.94
N TRP A 41 -4.40 -14.27 9.86
CA TRP A 41 -4.20 -15.53 9.14
C TRP A 41 -3.22 -15.40 7.97
N ASP A 42 -3.39 -14.40 7.10
CA ASP A 42 -2.56 -14.23 5.91
C ASP A 42 -1.22 -13.59 6.25
N MET A 43 -1.23 -12.57 7.11
CA MET A 43 0.01 -11.90 7.52
C MET A 43 0.77 -12.67 8.62
N GLY A 44 0.10 -13.66 9.23
CA GLY A 44 0.66 -14.51 10.28
C GLY A 44 0.56 -13.92 11.68
N GLY A 45 -0.21 -12.84 11.87
CA GLY A 45 -0.41 -12.20 13.17
C GLY A 45 0.46 -10.95 13.38
N PRO A 46 0.63 -10.51 14.64
CA PRO A 46 1.17 -9.19 14.93
C PRO A 46 2.68 -9.09 14.69
N TYR A 47 3.15 -7.95 14.17
CA TYR A 47 4.57 -7.72 13.88
C TYR A 47 5.47 -7.66 15.13
N TRP A 48 4.89 -7.44 16.31
CA TRP A 48 5.60 -7.45 17.58
C TRP A 48 5.83 -8.86 18.15
N ASP A 49 5.20 -9.89 17.58
CA ASP A 49 5.54 -11.28 17.93
C ASP A 49 6.83 -11.70 17.22
N LYS A 50 7.96 -11.46 17.91
CA LYS A 50 9.31 -11.72 17.37
C LYS A 50 9.65 -13.20 17.26
N LEU A 51 8.89 -14.09 17.90
CA LEU A 51 9.11 -15.54 17.85
C LEU A 51 8.34 -16.20 16.69
N ASN A 52 7.36 -15.50 16.13
CA ASN A 52 6.58 -15.98 14.99
C ASN A 52 7.30 -15.73 13.66
N ALA A 53 7.94 -16.78 13.13
CA ALA A 53 8.69 -16.72 11.88
C ALA A 53 7.85 -16.30 10.66
N VAL A 54 6.56 -16.68 10.62
CA VAL A 54 5.66 -16.30 9.52
C VAL A 54 5.41 -14.80 9.54
N ALA A 55 5.02 -14.26 10.70
CA ALA A 55 4.84 -12.82 10.87
C ALA A 55 6.14 -12.08 10.52
N GLN A 56 7.27 -12.46 11.10
CA GLN A 56 8.55 -11.78 10.83
C GLN A 56 8.91 -11.78 9.34
N LYS A 57 8.66 -12.87 8.61
CA LYS A 57 8.85 -12.93 7.15
C LYS A 57 7.92 -11.97 6.41
N THR A 58 6.64 -11.92 6.77
CA THR A 58 5.66 -11.02 6.15
C THR A 58 6.09 -9.55 6.29
N TYR A 59 6.34 -9.08 7.51
CA TYR A 59 6.70 -7.67 7.75
C TYR A 59 8.08 -7.30 7.21
N ALA A 60 9.01 -8.26 7.12
CA ALA A 60 10.31 -8.03 6.49
C ALA A 60 10.18 -7.57 5.02
N THR A 61 9.10 -7.98 4.34
CA THR A 61 8.77 -7.62 2.96
C THR A 61 7.86 -6.40 2.84
N SER A 62 7.65 -5.62 3.90
CA SER A 62 6.76 -4.46 3.81
C SER A 62 7.26 -3.40 2.81
N PRO A 63 6.41 -2.90 1.89
CA PRO A 63 6.83 -2.00 0.80
C PRO A 63 7.57 -0.74 1.25
N HIS A 64 7.16 -0.13 2.37
CA HIS A 64 7.78 1.08 2.92
C HIS A 64 9.29 0.91 3.23
N ARG A 65 9.78 -0.33 3.39
CA ARG A 65 11.20 -0.63 3.66
C ARG A 65 12.09 -0.59 2.41
N PHE A 66 11.50 -0.38 1.22
CA PHE A 66 12.21 -0.40 -0.07
C PHE A 66 12.08 0.92 -0.85
N VAL A 67 11.62 2.00 -0.20
CA VAL A 67 11.43 3.32 -0.84
C VAL A 67 12.74 3.88 -1.42
N ASP A 68 13.88 3.55 -0.80
CA ASP A 68 15.21 3.89 -1.28
C ASP A 68 15.53 3.33 -2.68
N LYS A 69 14.80 2.30 -3.11
CA LYS A 69 14.94 1.66 -4.42
C LYS A 69 13.89 2.11 -5.43
N TRP A 70 12.91 2.90 -5.03
CA TRP A 70 11.90 3.40 -5.97
C TRP A 70 12.54 4.36 -6.96
N ASP A 71 12.20 4.19 -8.24
CA ASP A 71 12.81 4.92 -9.35
C ASP A 71 11.90 5.13 -10.58
N THR A 72 10.66 4.64 -10.52
CA THR A 72 9.74 4.56 -11.67
C THR A 72 8.46 5.34 -11.35
N PRO A 73 7.92 6.13 -12.30
CA PRO A 73 6.70 6.91 -12.09
C PRO A 73 5.53 6.08 -11.55
N ILE A 74 4.74 6.67 -10.65
CA ILE A 74 3.62 5.98 -9.99
C ILE A 74 2.38 6.86 -9.84
N MET A 75 1.22 6.33 -10.21
CA MET A 75 -0.08 6.89 -9.89
C MET A 75 -0.74 6.07 -8.78
N ILE A 76 -1.36 6.76 -7.82
CA ILE A 76 -2.02 6.18 -6.66
C ILE A 76 -3.50 6.60 -6.65
N THR A 77 -4.41 5.66 -6.48
CA THR A 77 -5.84 5.92 -6.33
C THR A 77 -6.38 5.27 -5.05
N HIS A 78 -7.24 5.98 -4.32
CA HIS A 78 -7.79 5.49 -3.04
C HIS A 78 -9.16 6.11 -2.74
N GLY A 79 -10.07 5.32 -2.15
CA GLY A 79 -11.30 5.84 -1.54
C GLY A 79 -11.07 6.29 -0.10
N GLU A 80 -11.57 7.46 0.29
CA GLU A 80 -11.36 7.98 1.65
C GLU A 80 -12.19 7.24 2.73
N LEU A 81 -13.24 6.53 2.32
CA LEU A 81 -14.07 5.68 3.19
C LEU A 81 -13.66 4.19 3.12
N ASP A 82 -12.44 3.91 2.68
CA ASP A 82 -11.87 2.56 2.72
C ASP A 82 -11.35 2.23 4.13
N TYR A 83 -12.18 1.55 4.93
CA TYR A 83 -11.81 1.08 6.27
C TYR A 83 -11.02 -0.25 6.27
N ARG A 84 -10.90 -0.91 5.11
CA ARG A 84 -10.11 -2.14 4.95
C ARG A 84 -8.63 -1.78 4.85
N ILE A 85 -8.34 -0.79 4.01
CA ILE A 85 -7.02 -0.22 3.81
C ILE A 85 -7.20 1.29 3.85
N LEU A 86 -6.84 1.94 4.95
CA LEU A 86 -7.03 3.37 5.10
C LEU A 86 -6.29 4.16 4.00
N ALA A 87 -6.87 5.29 3.58
CA ALA A 87 -6.27 6.19 2.59
C ALA A 87 -4.89 6.72 3.01
N SER A 88 -4.57 6.71 4.32
CA SER A 88 -3.24 6.99 4.85
C SER A 88 -2.16 6.13 4.20
N GLN A 89 -2.45 4.88 3.83
CA GLN A 89 -1.53 3.97 3.14
C GLN A 89 -1.13 4.52 1.75
N GLY A 90 -2.11 5.02 1.00
CA GLY A 90 -1.87 5.69 -0.29
C GLY A 90 -1.12 7.02 -0.11
N MET A 91 -1.48 7.82 0.90
CA MET A 91 -0.85 9.11 1.18
C MET A 91 0.62 8.95 1.58
N MET A 92 0.93 7.95 2.41
CA MET A 92 2.31 7.62 2.79
C MET A 92 3.15 7.25 1.56
N ALA A 93 2.63 6.40 0.68
CA ALA A 93 3.31 6.00 -0.56
C ALA A 93 3.50 7.19 -1.52
N PHE A 94 2.50 8.05 -1.66
CA PHE A 94 2.58 9.24 -2.50
C PHE A 94 3.66 10.19 -2.02
N ASN A 95 3.68 10.52 -0.73
CA ASN A 95 4.70 11.38 -0.13
C ASN A 95 6.09 10.74 -0.22
N ALA A 96 6.22 9.42 -0.03
CA ALA A 96 7.48 8.72 -0.23
C ALA A 96 8.02 8.90 -1.66
N ALA A 97 7.16 8.79 -2.68
CA ALA A 97 7.55 9.03 -4.08
C ALA A 97 7.92 10.51 -4.33
N GLN A 98 7.13 11.46 -3.81
CA GLN A 98 7.41 12.89 -3.95
C GLN A 98 8.76 13.28 -3.34
N LEU A 99 9.05 12.81 -2.12
CA LEU A 99 10.32 13.06 -1.43
C LEU A 99 11.53 12.47 -2.15
N ARG A 100 11.31 11.44 -2.97
CA ARG A 100 12.33 10.81 -3.83
C ARG A 100 12.48 11.49 -5.20
N GLY A 101 11.71 12.53 -5.48
CA GLY A 101 11.69 13.20 -6.79
C GLY A 101 11.12 12.33 -7.91
N ILE A 102 10.33 11.31 -7.58
CA ILE A 102 9.72 10.41 -8.55
C ILE A 102 8.45 11.09 -9.08
N PRO A 103 8.24 11.16 -10.41
CA PRO A 103 6.99 11.64 -10.97
C PRO A 103 5.81 10.82 -10.43
N SER A 104 4.97 11.44 -9.60
CA SER A 104 3.83 10.76 -9.01
C SER A 104 2.55 11.57 -9.08
N ARG A 105 1.42 10.86 -9.10
CA ARG A 105 0.06 11.43 -9.06
C ARG A 105 -0.75 10.70 -8.02
N MET A 106 -1.69 11.42 -7.41
CA MET A 106 -2.65 10.86 -6.46
C MET A 106 -4.05 11.33 -6.81
N LEU A 107 -5.01 10.41 -6.77
CA LEU A 107 -6.44 10.68 -6.88
C LEU A 107 -7.15 10.07 -5.67
N ILE A 108 -7.74 10.93 -4.85
CA ILE A 108 -8.60 10.53 -3.74
C ILE A 108 -10.06 10.67 -4.17
N PHE A 109 -10.83 9.62 -3.90
CA PHE A 109 -12.28 9.64 -4.00
C PHE A 109 -12.87 9.84 -2.60
N PRO A 110 -13.26 11.08 -2.22
CA PRO A 110 -13.56 11.43 -0.84
C PRO A 110 -14.80 10.74 -0.26
N ASP A 111 -15.67 10.22 -1.13
CA ASP A 111 -16.97 9.66 -0.78
C ASP A 111 -17.15 8.22 -1.31
N GLU A 112 -16.03 7.52 -1.50
CA GLU A 112 -15.96 6.13 -1.97
C GLU A 112 -15.24 5.22 -0.97
N ASN A 113 -15.59 3.93 -1.01
CA ASN A 113 -14.96 2.88 -0.22
C ASN A 113 -13.84 2.16 -1.00
N HIS A 114 -13.41 0.99 -0.51
CA HIS A 114 -12.39 0.15 -1.14
C HIS A 114 -12.61 -0.14 -2.63
N TRP A 115 -13.86 -0.17 -3.10
CA TRP A 115 -14.23 -0.65 -4.43
C TRP A 115 -14.44 0.43 -5.48
N ILE A 116 -14.61 1.69 -5.07
CA ILE A 116 -15.00 2.81 -5.94
C ILE A 116 -16.26 2.47 -6.77
N SER A 117 -17.43 2.60 -6.15
CA SER A 117 -18.67 2.02 -6.69
C SER A 117 -19.59 3.01 -7.42
N LYS A 118 -19.40 4.33 -7.28
CA LYS A 118 -20.27 5.29 -7.99
C LYS A 118 -19.95 5.24 -9.48
N PRO A 119 -20.98 5.17 -10.35
CA PRO A 119 -20.77 5.00 -11.79
C PRO A 119 -19.80 6.01 -12.40
N GLN A 120 -19.90 7.28 -12.02
CA GLN A 120 -19.05 8.36 -12.55
C GLN A 120 -17.58 8.23 -12.17
N ASN A 121 -17.27 7.55 -11.07
CA ASN A 121 -15.89 7.34 -10.60
C ASN A 121 -15.25 6.09 -11.23
N GLY A 122 -16.05 5.22 -11.86
CA GLY A 122 -15.60 3.99 -12.53
C GLY A 122 -15.41 4.12 -14.05
N ILE A 123 -15.49 5.33 -14.62
CA ILE A 123 -15.37 5.61 -16.06
C ILE A 123 -13.97 6.12 -16.40
#